data_AF-A0A8T3U6D2-F1
#
_entry.id   AF-A0A8T3U6D2-F1
#
_cell.length_a   1.000
_cell.length_b   1.000
_cell.length_c   1.000
_cell.angle_alpha   90.00
_cell.angle_beta   90.00
_cell.angle_gamma   90.00
#
_symmetry.space_group_name_H-M   'P 1'
#
loop_
_entity.id
_entity.type
_entity.pdbx_description
1 polymer ?
#
loop_
_entity_poly.entity_id
_entity_poly.type
_entity_poly.pdbx_seq_one_letter_code
_entity_poly.pdbx_strand_id
1 'polypeptide(L)'
;MVITTKEMYSEVYGILKALGDKYINKLPKTVLKVITESKEENYNPEYSMSIPLKEQKINRKSLAMIALLHYNYWCETEEDRVKFKDILETNEEKHQKKMKEKYSNDKIFNKATTKIEEKTISEKVDRFVESSNQSTANIVEYKQSFFNKVLDKIKQWFNIFK
;
A
#
# COMPACT_ATOMS: atom_id res chain seq x y z
N MET A 1 -6.55 1.71 -7.93
CA MET A 1 -6.92 2.68 -8.98
C MET A 1 -5.72 2.85 -9.88
N VAL A 2 -5.88 2.65 -11.19
CA VAL A 2 -4.85 2.98 -12.16
C VAL A 2 -5.07 4.45 -12.53
N ILE A 3 -4.01 5.26 -12.45
CA ILE A 3 -4.04 6.67 -12.86
C ILE A 3 -2.97 6.91 -13.92
N THR A 4 -3.21 7.91 -14.76
CA THR A 4 -2.24 8.46 -15.71
C THR A 4 -1.14 9.22 -14.98
N THR A 5 -0.05 9.49 -15.69
CA THR A 5 1.05 10.30 -15.16
C THR A 5 0.60 11.74 -14.88
N LYS A 6 -0.30 12.30 -15.71
CA LYS A 6 -0.84 13.65 -15.49
C LYS A 6 -1.71 13.74 -14.25
N GLU A 7 -2.59 12.76 -14.05
CA GLU A 7 -3.40 12.68 -12.83
C GLU A 7 -2.54 12.50 -11.58
N MET A 8 -1.44 11.74 -11.66
CA MET A 8 -0.46 11.63 -10.57
C MET A 8 0.15 13.00 -10.23
N TYR A 9 0.52 13.80 -11.23
CA TYR A 9 1.00 15.16 -11.00
C TYR A 9 -0.06 16.07 -10.38
N SER A 10 -1.34 15.91 -10.76
CA SER A 10 -2.44 16.60 -10.09
C SER A 10 -2.59 16.24 -8.62
N GLU A 11 -2.51 14.95 -8.26
CA GLU A 11 -2.54 14.52 -6.86
C GLU A 11 -1.35 15.08 -6.08
N VAL A 12 -0.14 14.99 -6.64
CA VAL A 12 1.08 15.55 -6.03
C VAL A 12 0.92 17.05 -5.81
N TYR A 13 0.43 17.78 -6.81
CA TYR A 13 0.18 19.22 -6.69
C TYR A 13 -0.87 19.54 -5.61
N GLY A 14 -1.95 18.77 -5.53
CA GLY A 14 -2.94 18.89 -4.46
C GLY A 14 -2.32 18.72 -3.07
N ILE A 15 -1.44 17.73 -2.90
CA ILE A 15 -0.75 17.47 -1.62
C ILE A 15 0.20 18.62 -1.29
N LEU A 16 0.95 19.14 -2.27
CA LEU A 16 1.82 20.30 -2.07
C LEU A 16 1.04 21.52 -1.57
N LYS A 17 -0.13 21.80 -2.15
CA LYS A 17 -1.02 22.87 -1.67
C LYS A 17 -1.47 22.63 -0.22
N ALA A 18 -1.82 21.39 0.14
CA ALA A 18 -2.24 21.05 1.50
C ALA A 18 -1.08 21.19 2.53
N LEU A 19 0.15 20.85 2.14
CA LEU A 19 1.34 21.00 2.96
C LEU A 19 1.76 22.47 3.15
N GLY A 20 1.51 23.30 2.15
CA GLY A 20 1.76 24.75 2.17
C GLY A 20 3.20 25.16 1.86
N ASP A 21 3.43 26.47 1.90
CA ASP A 21 4.63 27.12 1.37
C ASP A 21 5.94 26.65 2.00
N LYS A 22 5.91 26.23 3.28
CA LYS A 22 7.09 25.68 3.96
C LYS A 22 7.72 24.52 3.19
N TYR A 23 6.91 23.67 2.58
CA TYR A 23 7.37 22.49 1.83
C TYR A 23 7.58 22.81 0.35
N ILE A 24 6.74 23.68 -0.23
CA ILE A 24 6.86 24.12 -1.62
C ILE A 24 8.17 24.88 -1.83
N ASN A 25 8.54 25.78 -0.92
CA ASN A 25 9.72 26.62 -1.03
C ASN A 25 11.04 25.84 -0.95
N LYS A 26 11.02 24.61 -0.42
CA LYS A 26 12.18 23.71 -0.41
C LYS A 26 12.40 23.00 -1.75
N LEU A 27 11.43 23.00 -2.64
CA LEU A 27 11.56 22.35 -3.95
C LEU A 27 12.35 23.22 -4.93
N PRO A 28 13.21 22.62 -5.77
CA PRO A 28 13.76 23.32 -6.92
C PRO A 28 12.64 23.82 -7.83
N LYS A 29 12.77 25.05 -8.34
CA LYS A 29 11.76 25.66 -9.22
C LYS A 29 11.44 24.80 -10.44
N THR A 30 12.43 24.08 -10.96
CA THR A 30 12.27 23.16 -12.09
C THR A 30 11.37 21.97 -11.75
N VAL A 31 11.52 21.39 -10.55
CA VAL A 31 10.67 20.29 -10.07
C VAL A 31 9.23 20.76 -9.90
N LEU A 32 9.03 21.91 -9.25
CA LEU A 32 7.69 22.48 -9.08
C LEU A 32 7.05 22.79 -10.44
N LYS A 33 7.80 23.40 -11.37
CA LYS A 33 7.34 23.69 -12.72
C LYS A 33 6.86 22.44 -13.45
N VAL A 34 7.65 21.36 -13.45
CA VAL A 34 7.26 20.08 -14.08
C VAL A 34 5.96 19.55 -13.49
N ILE A 35 5.82 19.56 -12.16
CA ILE A 35 4.59 19.10 -11.49
C ILE A 35 3.39 19.98 -11.90
N THR A 36 3.54 21.29 -11.90
CA THR A 36 2.45 22.24 -12.22
C THR A 36 2.03 22.18 -13.69
N GLU A 37 2.99 22.08 -14.62
CA GLU A 37 2.70 22.04 -16.07
C GLU A 37 2.23 20.66 -16.54
N SER A 38 2.63 19.59 -15.85
CA SER A 38 2.27 18.22 -16.24
C SER A 38 0.98 17.72 -15.59
N LYS A 39 0.32 18.53 -14.75
CA LYS A 39 -0.95 18.15 -14.11
C LYS A 39 -2.07 18.03 -15.15
N GLU A 40 -3.03 17.17 -14.85
CA GLU A 40 -4.25 17.07 -15.65
C GLU A 40 -5.18 18.25 -15.32
N GLU A 41 -5.70 18.93 -16.35
CA GLU A 41 -6.52 20.15 -16.17
C GLU A 41 -7.88 19.85 -15.56
N ASN A 42 -8.47 18.71 -15.95
CA ASN A 42 -9.81 18.30 -15.54
C ASN A 42 -9.83 17.41 -14.29
N TYR A 43 -8.68 17.19 -13.66
CA TYR A 43 -8.55 16.39 -12.44
C TYR A 43 -7.77 17.18 -11.40
N ASN A 44 -8.50 17.80 -10.47
CA ASN A 44 -7.96 18.71 -9.44
C ASN A 44 -8.35 18.23 -8.04
N PRO A 45 -7.75 17.14 -7.55
CA PRO A 45 -8.03 16.62 -6.22
C PRO A 45 -7.57 17.62 -5.14
N GLU A 46 -8.34 17.69 -4.06
CA GLU A 46 -8.05 18.51 -2.89
C GLU A 46 -7.81 17.63 -1.68
N TYR A 47 -6.83 18.01 -0.87
CA TYR A 47 -6.41 17.26 0.30
C TYR A 47 -6.32 18.19 1.50
N SER A 48 -6.50 17.63 2.68
CA SER A 48 -6.46 18.34 3.94
C SER A 48 -5.49 17.69 4.92
N MET A 49 -4.78 18.53 5.67
CA MET A 49 -3.97 18.06 6.81
C MET A 49 -4.82 17.62 8.00
N SER A 50 -6.13 17.95 8.02
CA SER A 50 -7.07 17.51 9.06
C SER A 50 -7.59 16.08 8.86
N ILE A 51 -7.40 15.50 7.66
CA ILE A 51 -7.88 14.15 7.34
C ILE A 51 -6.67 13.20 7.27
N PRO A 52 -6.74 12.02 7.90
CA PRO A 52 -5.67 11.03 7.81
C PRO A 52 -5.34 10.66 6.36
N LEU A 53 -4.05 10.61 6.02
CA LEU A 53 -3.56 10.36 4.65
C LEU A 53 -4.17 9.10 4.00
N LYS A 54 -4.43 8.06 4.81
CA LYS A 54 -5.01 6.78 4.34
C LYS A 54 -6.48 6.90 3.90
N GLU A 55 -7.19 7.90 4.40
CA GLU A 55 -8.62 8.12 4.12
C GLU A 55 -8.85 9.02 2.91
N GLN A 56 -7.81 9.74 2.47
CA GLN A 56 -7.89 10.70 1.37
C GLN A 56 -7.81 10.07 -0.03
N LYS A 57 -7.76 8.73 -0.12
CA LYS A 57 -7.77 7.95 -1.38
C LYS A 57 -6.68 8.34 -2.39
N ILE A 58 -5.51 8.77 -1.91
CA ILE A 58 -4.37 9.13 -2.76
C ILE A 58 -3.82 7.87 -3.45
N ASN A 59 -3.44 7.99 -4.72
CA ASN A 59 -2.83 6.90 -5.45
C ASN A 59 -1.44 6.54 -4.92
N ARG A 60 -1.09 5.25 -4.97
CA ARG A 60 0.24 4.77 -4.57
C ARG A 60 1.38 5.41 -5.38
N LYS A 61 1.17 5.70 -6.67
CA LYS A 61 2.18 6.37 -7.50
C LYS A 61 2.47 7.79 -7.00
N SER A 62 1.43 8.54 -6.66
CA SER A 62 1.55 9.90 -6.12
C SER A 62 2.20 9.89 -4.74
N LEU A 63 1.83 8.94 -3.87
CA LEU A 63 2.51 8.74 -2.58
C LEU A 63 4.01 8.42 -2.75
N ALA A 64 4.37 7.62 -3.77
CA ALA A 64 5.77 7.34 -4.07
C ALA A 64 6.53 8.61 -4.53
N MET A 65 5.91 9.46 -5.34
CA MET A 65 6.49 10.74 -5.73
C MET A 65 6.66 11.68 -4.52
N ILE A 66 5.67 11.75 -3.62
CA ILE A 66 5.79 12.51 -2.36
C ILE A 66 6.91 11.96 -1.47
N ALA A 67 7.07 10.64 -1.37
CA ALA A 67 8.18 10.02 -0.65
C ALA A 67 9.54 10.40 -1.26
N LEU A 68 9.64 10.45 -2.59
CA LEU A 68 10.84 10.89 -3.30
C LEU A 68 11.16 12.37 -3.02
N LEU A 69 10.14 13.24 -3.03
CA LEU A 69 10.32 14.66 -2.67
C LEU A 69 10.75 14.81 -1.21
N HIS A 70 10.17 14.01 -0.31
CA HIS A 70 10.55 14.00 1.09
C HIS A 70 12.03 13.68 1.27
N TYR A 71 12.47 12.57 0.68
CA TYR A 71 13.85 12.10 0.76
C TYR A 71 14.85 13.13 0.18
N ASN A 72 14.54 13.71 -0.98
CA ASN A 72 15.48 14.59 -1.69
C ASN A 72 15.50 16.03 -1.18
N TYR A 73 14.38 16.56 -0.68
CA TYR A 73 14.23 18.01 -0.45
C TYR A 73 13.70 18.38 0.94
N TRP A 74 13.04 17.48 1.67
CA TRP A 74 12.42 17.81 2.96
C TRP A 74 13.17 17.25 4.16
N CYS A 75 13.93 16.16 4.00
CA CYS A 75 14.89 15.72 5.00
C CYS A 75 16.04 16.74 5.12
N GLU A 76 16.14 17.40 6.27
CA GLU A 76 17.12 18.46 6.51
C GLU A 76 18.51 17.89 6.85
N THR A 77 18.54 16.72 7.49
CA THR A 77 19.77 16.06 7.95
C THR A 77 20.00 14.71 7.28
N GLU A 78 21.22 14.19 7.36
CA GLU A 78 21.52 12.83 6.88
C GLU A 78 20.83 11.79 7.76
N GLU A 79 20.77 12.05 9.07
CA GLU A 79 20.06 11.20 10.01
C GLU A 79 18.57 11.07 9.65
N ASP A 80 17.91 12.14 9.20
CA ASP A 80 16.52 12.08 8.73
C ASP A 80 16.38 11.23 7.47
N ARG A 81 17.32 11.36 6.52
CA ARG A 81 17.33 10.56 5.28
C ARG A 81 17.53 9.08 5.58
N VAL A 82 18.46 8.73 6.47
CA VAL A 82 18.71 7.35 6.91
C VAL A 82 17.47 6.78 7.60
N LYS A 83 16.90 7.49 8.58
CA LYS A 83 15.67 7.06 9.27
C LYS A 83 14.51 6.83 8.30
N PHE A 84 14.32 7.73 7.35
CA PHE A 84 13.25 7.60 6.36
C PHE A 84 13.49 6.40 5.44
N LYS A 85 14.72 6.20 4.98
CA LYS A 85 15.11 5.05 4.16
C LYS A 85 14.89 3.73 4.90
N ASP A 86 15.30 3.63 6.16
CA ASP A 86 15.10 2.44 7.00
C ASP A 86 13.60 2.08 7.13
N ILE A 87 12.74 3.09 7.27
CA ILE A 87 11.28 2.89 7.31
C ILE A 87 10.78 2.30 5.99
N LEU A 88 11.25 2.80 4.85
CA LEU A 88 10.86 2.30 3.53
C LEU A 88 11.33 0.86 3.33
N GLU A 89 12.59 0.56 3.65
CA GLU A 89 13.18 -0.77 3.54
C GLU A 89 12.46 -1.78 4.43
N THR A 90 12.26 -1.43 5.71
CA THR A 90 11.51 -2.27 6.66
C THR A 90 10.09 -2.58 6.17
N ASN A 91 9.43 -1.61 5.54
CA ASN A 91 8.08 -1.81 5.01
C ASN A 91 8.09 -2.73 3.79
N GLU A 92 9.08 -2.60 2.92
CA GLU A 92 9.25 -3.48 1.77
C GLU A 92 9.57 -4.91 2.20
N GLU A 93 10.47 -5.12 3.16
CA GLU A 93 10.76 -6.44 3.73
C GLU A 93 9.51 -7.11 4.29
N LYS A 94 8.70 -6.36 5.06
CA LYS A 94 7.41 -6.86 5.57
C LYS A 94 6.46 -7.22 4.44
N HIS A 95 6.42 -6.44 3.38
CA HIS A 95 5.58 -6.72 2.21
C HIS A 95 6.06 -7.99 1.50
N GLN A 96 7.35 -8.10 1.22
CA GLN A 96 7.97 -9.26 0.59
C GLN A 96 7.79 -10.53 1.41
N LYS A 97 7.96 -10.47 2.73
CA LYS A 97 7.70 -11.60 3.63
C LYS A 97 6.25 -12.05 3.54
N LYS A 98 5.28 -11.13 3.55
CA LYS A 98 3.86 -11.45 3.37
C LYS A 98 3.58 -12.07 2.00
N MET A 99 4.22 -11.60 0.93
CA MET A 99 4.06 -12.17 -0.41
C MET A 99 4.64 -13.58 -0.47
N LYS A 100 5.86 -13.80 0.04
CA LYS A 100 6.47 -15.13 0.17
C LYS A 100 5.59 -16.05 1.01
N GLU A 101 5.05 -15.61 2.13
CA GLU A 101 4.17 -16.43 2.98
C GLU A 101 2.83 -16.78 2.32
N LYS A 102 2.30 -15.93 1.43
CA LYS A 102 1.02 -16.14 0.75
C LYS A 102 1.16 -17.00 -0.51
N TYR A 103 2.30 -16.89 -1.20
CA TYR A 103 2.52 -17.49 -2.52
C TYR A 103 3.71 -18.45 -2.58
N SER A 104 4.36 -18.78 -1.46
CA SER A 104 5.42 -19.80 -1.45
C SER A 104 4.85 -21.14 -1.90
N ASN A 105 5.53 -21.73 -2.89
CA ASN A 105 5.27 -23.07 -3.40
C ASN A 105 5.21 -24.09 -2.26
N ASP A 106 6.06 -23.96 -1.24
CA ASP A 106 6.07 -24.87 -0.09
C ASP A 106 4.70 -24.93 0.61
N LYS A 107 3.96 -23.82 0.73
CA LYS A 107 2.62 -23.84 1.33
C LYS A 107 1.52 -24.30 0.38
N ILE A 108 1.72 -24.14 -0.93
CA ILE A 108 0.76 -24.53 -1.96
C ILE A 108 0.84 -26.04 -2.21
N PHE A 109 2.05 -26.58 -2.33
CA PHE A 109 2.30 -28.00 -2.59
C PHE A 109 2.24 -28.84 -1.31
N ASN A 110 2.69 -28.35 -0.15
CA ASN A 110 2.53 -29.12 1.09
C ASN A 110 1.06 -29.26 1.49
N LYS A 111 0.18 -28.29 1.19
CA LYS A 111 -1.28 -28.45 1.37
C LYS A 111 -1.91 -29.46 0.41
N ALA A 112 -1.31 -29.66 -0.77
CA ALA A 112 -1.79 -30.63 -1.74
C ALA A 112 -1.41 -32.05 -1.32
N THR A 113 -0.19 -32.27 -0.80
CA THR A 113 0.25 -33.59 -0.30
C THR A 113 -0.52 -34.02 0.94
N THR A 114 -0.80 -33.13 1.91
CA THR A 114 -1.59 -33.50 3.10
C THR A 114 -3.04 -33.89 2.75
N LYS A 115 -3.62 -33.32 1.69
CA LYS A 115 -4.97 -33.69 1.21
C LYS A 115 -5.01 -34.98 0.39
N ILE A 116 -3.90 -35.36 -0.23
CA ILE A 116 -3.80 -36.61 -1.02
C ILE A 116 -3.59 -37.81 -0.09
N GLU A 117 -2.89 -37.62 1.04
CA GLU A 117 -2.69 -38.66 2.05
C GLU A 117 -3.96 -38.98 2.85
N GLU A 118 -4.90 -38.04 3.04
CA GLU A 118 -6.19 -38.32 3.70
C GLU A 118 -7.22 -39.06 2.81
N LYS A 119 -6.98 -39.17 1.51
CA LYS A 119 -7.98 -39.72 0.55
C LYS A 119 -7.60 -41.03 -0.12
N THR A 120 -6.54 -41.70 0.34
CA THR A 120 -6.19 -43.02 -0.19
C THR A 120 -6.15 -44.04 0.93
N ILE A 121 -7.32 -44.63 1.22
CA ILE A 121 -7.60 -46.08 1.35
C ILE A 121 -9.13 -46.19 1.58
N SER A 122 -9.90 -46.28 0.50
CA SER A 122 -11.01 -47.23 0.35
C SER A 122 -11.67 -47.05 -1.03
N GLU A 123 -11.62 -48.13 -1.80
CA GLU A 123 -12.63 -48.54 -2.80
C GLU A 123 -12.78 -47.74 -4.12
N LYS A 124 -12.06 -48.23 -5.13
CA LYS A 124 -12.59 -48.86 -6.36
C LYS A 124 -13.87 -48.28 -7.01
N VAL A 125 -13.70 -48.00 -8.31
CA VAL A 125 -14.57 -48.37 -9.45
C VAL A 125 -15.47 -47.29 -10.08
N ASP A 126 -15.15 -47.05 -11.36
CA ASP A 126 -15.97 -46.68 -12.52
C ASP A 126 -16.60 -45.29 -12.75
N ARG A 127 -16.39 -44.88 -14.02
CA ARG A 127 -17.18 -44.03 -14.92
C ARG A 127 -16.81 -42.54 -15.10
N PHE A 128 -16.43 -42.28 -16.36
CA PHE A 128 -16.63 -41.08 -17.19
C PHE A 128 -17.67 -40.07 -16.69
N VAL A 129 -17.40 -38.78 -16.93
CA VAL A 129 -18.14 -37.87 -17.85
C VAL A 129 -17.83 -36.41 -17.48
N GLU A 130 -17.56 -35.60 -18.49
CA GLU A 130 -17.43 -34.15 -18.45
C GLU A 130 -18.63 -33.48 -17.74
N SER A 131 -18.38 -32.46 -16.92
CA SER A 131 -19.38 -31.43 -16.67
C SER A 131 -18.72 -30.12 -16.28
N SER A 132 -18.82 -29.16 -17.20
CA SER A 132 -18.81 -27.73 -16.93
C SER A 132 -19.70 -27.40 -15.73
N ASN A 133 -19.29 -26.47 -14.85
CA ASN A 133 -20.19 -25.41 -14.39
C ASN A 133 -19.48 -24.27 -13.65
N GLN A 134 -19.95 -23.10 -14.04
CA GLN A 134 -19.73 -21.71 -13.64
C GLN A 134 -20.01 -21.42 -12.15
N SER A 135 -19.40 -20.32 -11.65
CA SER A 135 -19.81 -19.52 -10.47
C SER A 135 -19.43 -20.11 -9.08
N THR A 136 -19.00 -19.36 -8.05
CA THR A 136 -19.37 -18.02 -7.58
C THR A 136 -18.24 -17.36 -6.79
N ALA A 137 -18.23 -16.02 -6.76
CA ALA A 137 -17.38 -15.20 -5.91
C ALA A 137 -17.70 -15.41 -4.43
N ASN A 138 -16.81 -16.05 -3.68
CA ASN A 138 -16.87 -16.07 -2.23
C ASN A 138 -16.21 -14.80 -1.68
N ILE A 139 -17.05 -13.83 -1.29
CA ILE A 139 -16.66 -12.73 -0.42
C ILE A 139 -16.34 -13.35 0.95
N VAL A 140 -15.07 -13.36 1.32
CA VAL A 140 -14.64 -13.78 2.66
C VAL A 140 -14.72 -12.57 3.58
N GLU A 141 -15.66 -12.61 4.52
CA GLU A 141 -15.79 -11.68 5.63
C GLU A 141 -14.56 -11.83 6.56
N TYR A 142 -13.82 -10.74 6.80
CA TYR A 142 -12.59 -10.78 7.59
C TYR A 142 -12.88 -10.63 9.09
N LYS A 143 -12.52 -11.67 9.87
CA LYS A 143 -12.57 -11.70 11.33
C LYS A 143 -11.78 -10.55 11.99
N GLN A 144 -12.51 -9.75 12.76
CA GLN A 144 -12.05 -8.61 13.54
C GLN A 144 -11.47 -9.02 14.91
N SER A 145 -10.31 -9.71 14.93
CA SER A 145 -9.63 -10.03 16.22
C SER A 145 -8.18 -9.56 16.32
N PHE A 146 -7.50 -9.31 15.21
CA PHE A 146 -6.09 -8.86 15.25
C PHE A 146 -5.94 -7.33 15.37
N PHE A 147 -6.94 -6.56 14.91
CA PHE A 147 -6.87 -5.08 14.90
C PHE A 147 -7.06 -4.45 16.29
N ASN A 148 -7.81 -5.09 17.18
CA ASN A 148 -8.06 -4.55 18.53
C ASN A 148 -6.77 -4.46 19.35
N LYS A 149 -5.84 -5.42 19.18
CA LYS A 149 -4.53 -5.40 19.86
C LYS A 149 -3.58 -4.31 19.34
N VAL A 150 -3.78 -3.84 18.10
CA VAL A 150 -2.96 -2.78 17.49
C VAL A 150 -3.44 -1.40 17.93
N LEU A 151 -4.76 -1.22 18.12
CA LEU A 151 -5.35 0.04 18.57
C LEU A 151 -4.96 0.38 20.02
N ASP A 152 -4.87 -0.61 20.90
CA ASP A 152 -4.49 -0.39 22.30
C ASP A 152 -3.03 0.09 22.45
N LYS A 153 -2.13 -0.35 21.56
CA LYS A 153 -0.74 0.12 21.53
C LYS A 153 -0.61 1.56 21.00
N ILE A 154 -1.46 1.95 20.06
CA ILE A 154 -1.46 3.31 19.50
C ILE A 154 -1.95 4.32 20.54
N LYS A 155 -2.92 3.97 21.39
CA LYS A 155 -3.42 4.84 22.47
C LYS A 155 -2.34 5.17 23.51
N GLN A 156 -1.43 4.25 23.81
CA GLN A 156 -0.32 4.51 24.74
C GLN A 156 0.70 5.50 24.20
N TRP A 157 0.91 5.55 22.88
CA TRP A 157 1.92 6.41 22.27
C TRP A 157 1.51 7.90 22.26
N PHE A 158 0.20 8.19 22.19
CA PHE A 158 -0.33 9.56 22.24
C PHE A 158 -0.36 10.17 23.66
N ASN A 159 -0.30 9.35 24.72
CA ASN A 159 -0.20 9.85 26.10
C ASN A 159 1.22 10.28 26.51
N ILE A 160 2.23 10.06 25.65
CA ILE A 160 3.63 10.43 25.91
C ILE A 160 3.93 11.87 25.45
N PHE A 161 3.07 12.46 24.62
CA PHE A 161 3.25 13.81 24.05
C PHE A 161 2.28 14.86 24.64
N LYS A 162 1.96 14.76 25.93
CA LYS A 162 1.24 15.80 26.66
C LYS A 162 2.15 16.46 27.69
#